data_AF-A0A1G0W6Z3-F1
#
_entry.id   AF-A0A1G0W6Z3-F1
#
_cell.length_a   1.000
_cell.length_b   1.000
_cell.length_c   1.000
_cell.angle_alpha   90.00
_cell.angle_beta   90.00
_cell.angle_gamma   90.00
#
_symmetry.space_group_name_H-M   'P 1'
#
loop_
_entity.id
_entity.type
_entity.pdbx_description
1 polymer ?
#
loop_
_entity_poly.entity_id
_entity_poly.type
_entity_poly.pdbx_seq_one_letter_code
_entity_poly.pdbx_strand_id
1 'polypeptide(L)'
;MFKSIFASKISPWLAGVLIAILFAISLFVLNGYVGTLEAYSKIMTKTLDAVNGESFEISWEEIFILGVLIGSIIAALAGKQFKFQLFPEDHLSKGPAYYLSIGVLINFIGGFLSMAGMIIAGDTFLKMWSDALGLFIVVAVYIIIVFIESVILGTLMSLKISIDEK
;
A
#
# COMPACT_ATOMS: atom_id res chain seq x y z
N MET A 1 -8.28 -36.43 -5.02
CA MET A 1 -8.91 -35.53 -4.01
C MET A 1 -7.80 -34.79 -3.27
N PHE A 2 -7.23 -33.74 -3.88
CA PHE A 2 -6.18 -32.95 -3.23
C PHE A 2 -6.83 -31.92 -2.31
N LYS A 3 -6.73 -32.13 -0.99
CA LYS A 3 -7.09 -31.14 0.02
C LYS A 3 -6.19 -29.91 -0.19
N SER A 4 -6.83 -28.76 -0.38
CA SER A 4 -6.21 -27.46 -0.52
C SER A 4 -5.36 -27.14 0.72
N ILE A 5 -4.04 -27.23 0.60
CA ILE A 5 -3.09 -26.76 1.61
C ILE A 5 -3.08 -25.21 1.65
N PHE A 6 -3.55 -24.54 0.59
CA PHE A 6 -3.60 -23.08 0.50
C PHE A 6 -4.89 -22.44 1.03
N ALA A 7 -5.86 -23.23 1.52
CA ALA A 7 -7.08 -22.71 2.13
C ALA A 7 -6.95 -22.47 3.64
N SER A 8 -5.74 -22.35 4.19
CA SER A 8 -5.59 -21.90 5.58
C SER A 8 -5.98 -20.43 5.66
N LYS A 9 -6.99 -20.10 6.47
CA LYS A 9 -7.29 -18.71 6.82
C LYS A 9 -6.03 -18.07 7.39
N ILE A 10 -5.37 -17.21 6.63
CA ILE A 10 -4.23 -16.42 7.10
C ILE A 10 -4.72 -15.66 8.33
N SER A 11 -4.01 -15.79 9.45
CA SER A 11 -4.38 -15.07 10.66
C SER A 11 -4.26 -13.57 10.41
N PRO A 12 -5.11 -12.71 11.02
CA PRO A 12 -5.00 -11.26 10.85
C PRO A 12 -3.59 -10.72 11.16
N TRP A 13 -2.92 -11.34 12.13
CA TRP A 13 -1.53 -11.03 12.49
C TRP A 13 -0.55 -11.32 11.36
N LEU A 14 -0.64 -12.50 10.73
CA LEU A 14 0.24 -12.86 9.63
C LEU A 14 -0.03 -11.99 8.39
N ALA A 15 -1.30 -11.66 8.11
CA ALA A 15 -1.65 -10.73 7.04
C ALA A 15 -1.05 -9.33 7.31
N GLY A 16 -1.17 -8.82 8.54
CA GLY A 16 -0.58 -7.54 8.94
C GLY A 16 0.94 -7.52 8.79
N VAL A 17 1.64 -8.57 9.23
CA VAL A 17 3.10 -8.69 9.07
C VAL A 17 3.51 -8.71 7.61
N LEU A 18 2.81 -9.47 6.75
CA LEU A 18 3.10 -9.52 5.32
C LEU A 18 2.88 -8.16 4.64
N ILE A 19 1.82 -7.43 5.01
CA ILE A 19 1.58 -6.07 4.52
C ILE A 19 2.69 -5.11 4.96
N ALA A 20 3.11 -5.17 6.23
CA ALA A 20 4.21 -4.35 6.74
C ALA A 20 5.53 -4.64 6.03
N ILE A 21 5.82 -5.91 5.72
CA ILE A 21 7.00 -6.30 4.92
C ILE A 21 6.91 -5.73 3.50
N LEU A 22 5.74 -5.79 2.85
CA LEU A 22 5.55 -5.21 1.52
C LEU A 22 5.76 -3.69 1.52
N PHE A 23 5.29 -2.99 2.55
CA PHE A 23 5.54 -1.55 2.71
C PHE A 23 7.02 -1.27 2.93
N ALA A 24 7.70 -2.04 3.78
CA ALA A 24 9.14 -1.89 3.98
C ALA A 24 9.92 -2.12 2.67
N ILE A 25 9.57 -3.16 1.89
CA ILE A 25 10.20 -3.43 0.60
C ILE A 25 9.96 -2.27 -0.37
N SER A 26 8.74 -1.71 -0.44
CA SER A 26 8.46 -0.53 -1.27
C SER A 26 9.33 0.66 -0.87
N LEU A 27 9.46 0.93 0.43
CA LEU A 27 10.28 2.04 0.91
C LEU A 27 11.78 1.84 0.60
N PHE A 28 12.31 0.64 0.84
CA PHE A 28 13.75 0.37 0.71
C PHE A 28 14.22 0.12 -0.72
N VAL A 29 13.42 -0.56 -1.54
CA VAL A 29 13.83 -0.95 -2.90
C VAL A 29 13.44 0.11 -3.91
N LEU A 30 12.31 0.80 -3.69
CA LEU A 30 11.68 1.65 -4.69
C LEU A 30 11.70 3.13 -4.30
N ASN A 31 12.26 3.47 -3.12
CA ASN A 31 12.33 4.83 -2.57
C ASN A 31 10.99 5.58 -2.61
N GLY A 32 9.88 4.84 -2.52
CA GLY A 32 8.53 5.35 -2.73
C GLY A 32 7.54 4.78 -1.72
N TYR A 33 6.72 5.67 -1.18
CA TYR A 33 5.60 5.31 -0.31
C TYR A 33 4.50 4.64 -1.12
N VAL A 34 3.83 3.66 -0.51
CA VAL A 34 2.71 2.97 -1.15
C VAL A 34 1.46 3.85 -1.03
N GLY A 35 1.19 4.63 -2.06
CA GLY A 35 0.00 5.49 -2.15
C GLY A 35 -0.67 5.41 -3.50
N THR A 36 -2.01 5.47 -3.51
CA THR A 36 -2.78 5.40 -4.76
C THR A 36 -3.28 6.77 -5.23
N LEU A 37 -3.32 7.79 -4.35
CA LEU A 37 -3.88 9.10 -4.69
C LEU A 37 -3.05 9.81 -5.77
N GLU A 38 -1.72 9.81 -5.61
CA GLU A 38 -0.81 10.42 -6.57
C GLU A 38 -0.84 9.67 -7.92
N ALA A 39 -0.93 8.34 -7.89
CA ALA A 39 -1.06 7.52 -9.08
C ALA A 39 -2.38 7.80 -9.81
N TYR A 40 -3.52 7.91 -9.11
CA TYR A 40 -4.80 8.25 -9.75
C TYR A 40 -4.78 9.64 -10.40
N SER A 41 -4.16 10.63 -9.74
CA SER A 41 -3.98 11.96 -10.30
C SER A 41 -3.10 11.93 -11.55
N LYS A 42 -1.96 11.22 -11.52
CA LYS A 42 -1.05 11.06 -12.68
C LYS A 42 -1.75 10.36 -13.85
N ILE A 43 -2.52 9.31 -13.59
CA ILE A 43 -3.31 8.61 -14.63
C ILE A 43 -4.32 9.56 -15.28
N MET A 44 -5.00 10.40 -14.48
CA MET A 44 -5.99 11.34 -15.00
C MET A 44 -5.34 12.40 -15.90
N THR A 45 -4.22 12.99 -15.48
CA THR A 45 -3.46 13.96 -16.27
C THR A 45 -2.96 13.32 -17.57
N LYS A 46 -2.32 12.15 -17.49
CA LYS A 46 -1.82 11.44 -18.67
C LYS A 46 -2.92 10.99 -19.63
N THR A 47 -4.12 10.72 -19.12
CA THR A 47 -5.27 10.42 -19.99
C THR A 47 -5.65 11.64 -20.82
N LEU A 48 -5.58 12.85 -20.25
CA LEU A 48 -5.79 14.10 -20.99
C LEU A 48 -4.65 14.35 -21.99
N ASP A 49 -3.40 14.11 -21.58
CA ASP A 49 -2.22 14.30 -22.44
C ASP A 49 -2.21 13.31 -23.62
N ALA A 50 -2.64 12.07 -23.39
CA ALA A 50 -2.80 11.04 -24.43
C ALA A 50 -3.89 11.42 -25.45
N VAL A 51 -4.98 12.08 -25.01
CA VAL A 51 -5.99 12.64 -25.92
C VAL A 51 -5.39 13.76 -26.80
N ASN A 52 -4.40 14.48 -26.29
CA ASN A 52 -3.65 15.51 -27.02
C ASN A 52 -2.51 14.95 -27.87
N GLY A 53 -2.32 13.62 -27.92
CA GLY A 53 -1.31 12.96 -28.73
C GLY A 53 0.10 12.98 -28.15
N GLU A 54 0.24 13.31 -26.87
CA GLU A 54 1.54 13.29 -26.19
C GLU A 54 1.91 11.88 -25.73
N SER A 55 3.20 11.54 -25.80
CA SER A 55 3.71 10.29 -25.24
C SER A 55 3.75 10.39 -23.72
N PHE A 56 3.21 9.40 -23.03
CA PHE A 56 3.30 9.31 -21.58
C PHE A 56 4.23 8.18 -21.14
N GLU A 57 5.02 8.45 -20.11
CA GLU A 57 5.82 7.41 -19.43
C GLU A 57 5.00 6.82 -18.28
N ILE A 58 5.12 5.52 -18.03
CA ILE A 58 4.44 4.87 -16.91
C ILE A 58 5.30 5.03 -15.66
N SER A 59 4.72 5.61 -14.59
CA SER A 59 5.42 5.76 -13.32
C SER A 59 5.29 4.52 -12.44
N TRP A 60 6.17 4.38 -11.47
CA TRP A 60 6.16 3.23 -10.55
C TRP A 60 4.83 3.08 -9.81
N GLU A 61 4.20 4.19 -9.41
CA GLU A 61 2.93 4.18 -8.67
C GLU A 61 1.76 3.67 -9.53
N GLU A 62 1.84 3.85 -10.85
CA GLU A 62 0.86 3.31 -11.80
C GLU A 62 1.05 1.80 -11.99
N ILE A 63 2.31 1.36 -12.08
CA ILE A 63 2.66 -0.08 -12.08
C ILE A 63 2.20 -0.73 -10.77
N PHE A 64 2.30 -0.04 -9.64
CA PHE A 64 1.81 -0.51 -8.36
C PHE A 64 0.30 -0.76 -8.39
N ILE A 65 -0.52 0.17 -8.91
CA ILE A 65 -1.97 -0.03 -9.05
C ILE A 65 -2.26 -1.27 -9.92
N LEU A 66 -1.58 -1.41 -11.05
CA LEU A 66 -1.74 -2.58 -11.92
C LEU A 66 -1.31 -3.87 -11.21
N GLY A 67 -0.24 -3.82 -10.43
CA GLY A 67 0.24 -4.93 -9.62
C GLY A 67 -0.77 -5.37 -8.57
N VAL A 68 -1.43 -4.42 -7.87
CA VAL A 68 -2.50 -4.72 -6.92
C VAL A 68 -3.68 -5.37 -7.63
N LEU A 69 -4.09 -4.85 -8.78
CA LEU A 69 -5.17 -5.42 -9.58
C LEU A 69 -4.85 -6.86 -9.98
N ILE A 70 -3.73 -7.10 -10.63
CA ILE A 70 -3.31 -8.42 -11.12
C ILE A 70 -3.11 -9.38 -9.94
N GLY A 71 -2.43 -8.93 -8.88
CA GLY A 71 -2.20 -9.72 -7.68
C GLY A 71 -3.51 -10.14 -7.00
N SER A 72 -4.49 -9.24 -6.90
CA SER A 72 -5.81 -9.56 -6.34
C SER A 72 -6.56 -10.60 -7.18
N ILE A 73 -6.46 -10.52 -8.52
CA ILE A 73 -7.08 -11.49 -9.44
C ILE A 73 -6.42 -12.86 -9.28
N ILE A 74 -5.08 -12.92 -9.27
CA ILE A 74 -4.33 -14.17 -9.07
C ILE A 74 -4.67 -14.78 -7.71
N ALA A 75 -4.70 -13.98 -6.65
CA ALA A 75 -5.06 -14.44 -5.31
C ALA A 75 -6.49 -15.00 -5.26
N ALA A 76 -7.45 -14.31 -5.88
CA ALA A 76 -8.83 -14.78 -5.96
C ALA A 76 -8.96 -16.08 -6.76
N LEU A 77 -8.23 -16.23 -7.87
CA LEU A 77 -8.22 -17.43 -8.70
C LEU A 77 -7.57 -18.61 -7.96
N ALA A 78 -6.41 -18.40 -7.34
CA ALA A 78 -5.69 -19.41 -6.57
C ALA A 78 -6.49 -19.84 -5.33
N GLY A 79 -7.16 -18.89 -4.67
CA GLY A 79 -8.08 -19.15 -3.56
C GLY A 79 -9.40 -19.79 -3.98
N LYS A 80 -9.66 -19.95 -5.29
CA LYS A 80 -10.94 -20.42 -5.87
C LYS A 80 -12.15 -19.60 -5.39
N GLN A 81 -11.92 -18.33 -5.09
CA GLN A 81 -12.93 -17.36 -4.65
C GLN A 81 -13.29 -16.36 -5.76
N PHE A 82 -12.59 -16.40 -6.89
CA PHE A 82 -12.89 -15.53 -8.02
C PHE A 82 -14.30 -15.84 -8.55
N LYS A 83 -15.16 -14.83 -8.48
CA LYS A 83 -16.50 -14.86 -9.06
C LYS A 83 -16.73 -13.55 -9.79
N PHE A 84 -16.85 -13.62 -11.11
CA PHE A 84 -17.25 -12.46 -11.88
C PHE A 84 -18.74 -12.17 -11.60
N GLN A 85 -19.00 -11.11 -10.83
CA GLN A 85 -20.35 -10.68 -10.46
C GLN A 85 -20.63 -9.31 -11.07
N LEU A 86 -21.46 -9.28 -12.10
CA LEU A 86 -22.03 -8.04 -12.63
C LEU A 86 -23.08 -7.46 -11.68
N PHE A 87 -23.79 -8.33 -10.96
CA PHE A 87 -24.85 -7.98 -10.01
C PHE A 87 -24.53 -8.61 -8.65
N PRO A 88 -24.30 -7.81 -7.59
CA PRO A 88 -24.09 -8.30 -6.24
C PRO A 88 -25.32 -9.09 -5.78
N GLU A 89 -25.07 -10.19 -5.07
CA GLU A 89 -26.14 -11.08 -4.60
C GLU A 89 -27.13 -10.35 -3.67
N ASP A 90 -26.64 -9.37 -2.91
CA ASP A 90 -27.40 -8.54 -1.99
C ASP A 90 -28.44 -7.63 -2.67
N HIS A 91 -28.38 -7.52 -4.00
CA HIS A 91 -29.28 -6.67 -4.80
C HIS A 91 -30.08 -7.43 -5.86
N LEU A 92 -29.97 -8.76 -5.90
CA LEU A 92 -30.73 -9.62 -6.83
C LEU A 92 -32.25 -9.43 -6.68
N SER A 93 -32.73 -9.09 -5.48
CA SER A 93 -34.15 -8.85 -5.19
C SER A 93 -34.74 -7.62 -5.87
N LYS A 94 -33.91 -6.65 -6.29
CA LYS A 94 -34.35 -5.39 -6.92
C LYS A 94 -34.30 -5.42 -8.46
N GLY A 95 -33.80 -6.51 -9.02
CA GLY A 95 -33.73 -6.74 -10.46
C GLY A 95 -32.64 -5.95 -11.20
N PRO A 96 -32.34 -6.32 -12.47
CA PRO A 96 -31.22 -5.75 -13.22
C PRO A 96 -31.36 -4.25 -13.52
N ALA A 97 -32.58 -3.77 -13.75
CA ALA A 97 -32.86 -2.38 -14.09
C ALA A 97 -32.53 -1.41 -12.94
N TYR A 98 -32.79 -1.81 -11.69
CA TYR A 98 -32.40 -1.03 -10.51
C TYR A 98 -30.89 -0.94 -10.37
N TYR A 99 -30.17 -2.03 -10.62
CA TYR A 99 -28.72 -2.05 -10.48
C TYR A 99 -28.02 -1.21 -11.56
N LEU A 100 -28.45 -1.33 -12.82
CA LEU A 100 -27.89 -0.55 -13.94
C LEU A 100 -28.16 0.95 -13.83
N SER A 101 -29.24 1.35 -13.16
CA SER A 101 -29.57 2.77 -12.94
C SER A 101 -29.03 3.29 -11.61
N ILE A 102 -29.55 2.77 -10.49
CA ILE A 102 -29.28 3.26 -9.14
C ILE A 102 -28.00 2.63 -8.57
N GLY A 103 -27.75 1.35 -8.82
CA GLY A 103 -26.53 0.68 -8.34
C GLY A 103 -25.25 1.29 -8.89
N VAL A 104 -25.23 1.60 -10.20
CA VAL A 104 -24.12 2.31 -10.83
C VAL A 104 -23.95 3.71 -10.23
N LEU A 105 -25.04 4.46 -10.03
CA LEU A 105 -24.99 5.78 -9.41
C LEU A 105 -24.48 5.74 -7.98
N ILE A 106 -24.92 4.79 -7.16
CA ILE A 106 -24.45 4.63 -5.77
C ILE A 106 -22.95 4.34 -5.75
N ASN A 107 -22.46 3.42 -6.60
CA ASN A 107 -21.04 3.11 -6.70
C ASN A 107 -20.22 4.30 -7.21
N PHE A 108 -20.74 5.05 -8.18
CA PHE A 108 -20.12 6.25 -8.70
C PHE A 108 -20.01 7.34 -7.63
N ILE A 109 -21.11 7.63 -6.93
CA ILE A 109 -21.15 8.62 -5.83
C ILE A 109 -20.24 8.17 -4.68
N GLY A 110 -20.27 6.89 -4.31
CA GLY A 110 -19.40 6.33 -3.28
C GLY A 110 -17.92 6.45 -3.64
N GLY A 111 -17.57 6.12 -4.89
CA GLY A 111 -16.21 6.30 -5.40
C GLY A 111 -15.77 7.76 -5.40
N PHE A 112 -16.64 8.67 -5.86
CA PHE A 112 -16.40 10.11 -5.82
C PHE A 112 -16.18 10.62 -4.39
N LEU A 113 -17.05 10.25 -3.45
CA LEU A 113 -16.91 10.63 -2.03
C LEU A 113 -15.64 10.07 -1.40
N SER A 114 -15.27 8.83 -1.73
CA SER A 114 -14.02 8.22 -1.29
C SER A 114 -12.81 9.00 -1.81
N MET A 115 -12.80 9.36 -3.08
CA MET A 115 -11.70 10.10 -3.69
C MET A 115 -11.63 11.54 -3.14
N ALA A 116 -12.77 12.22 -3.01
CA ALA A 116 -12.85 13.53 -2.37
C ALA A 116 -12.35 13.48 -0.91
N GLY A 117 -12.73 12.45 -0.17
CA GLY A 117 -12.23 12.21 1.19
C GLY A 117 -10.72 12.03 1.25
N MET A 118 -10.13 11.27 0.32
CA MET A 118 -8.67 11.11 0.22
C MET A 118 -7.95 12.42 -0.09
N ILE A 119 -8.52 13.26 -0.97
CA ILE A 119 -7.97 14.58 -1.29
C ILE A 119 -8.00 15.48 -0.05
N ILE A 120 -9.11 15.51 0.69
CA ILE A 120 -9.25 16.30 1.92
C ILE A 120 -8.30 15.80 3.02
N ALA A 121 -8.15 14.49 3.15
CA ALA A 121 -7.26 13.85 4.11
C ALA A 121 -5.77 14.02 3.73
N GLY A 122 -5.48 14.46 2.50
CA GLY A 122 -4.13 14.66 1.97
C GLY A 122 -3.51 13.41 1.34
N ASP A 123 -3.94 12.20 1.72
CA ASP A 123 -3.56 10.96 1.05
C ASP A 123 -4.52 9.79 1.34
N THR A 124 -4.21 8.64 0.76
CA THR A 124 -4.85 7.35 1.00
C THR A 124 -4.46 6.74 2.33
N PHE A 125 -5.36 5.91 2.88
CA PHE A 125 -5.11 5.12 4.07
C PHE A 125 -3.78 4.33 3.98
N LEU A 126 -3.52 3.68 2.84
CA LEU A 126 -2.29 2.90 2.65
C LEU A 126 -1.03 3.76 2.75
N LYS A 127 -1.05 4.97 2.19
CA LYS A 127 0.09 5.89 2.28
C LYS A 127 0.28 6.41 3.71
N MET A 128 -0.78 6.80 4.40
CA MET A 128 -0.69 7.20 5.81
C MET A 128 -0.04 6.12 6.71
N TRP A 129 -0.35 4.84 6.46
CA TRP A 129 0.29 3.72 7.16
C TRP A 129 1.73 3.48 6.72
N SER A 130 2.01 3.60 5.42
CA SER A 130 3.38 3.52 4.88
C SER A 130 4.27 4.62 5.46
N ASP A 131 3.76 5.85 5.56
CA ASP A 131 4.44 7.03 6.12
C ASP A 131 4.74 6.82 7.61
N ALA A 132 3.74 6.33 8.37
CA ALA A 132 3.90 6.02 9.79
C ALA A 132 4.96 4.93 10.03
N LEU A 133 4.99 3.89 9.20
CA LEU A 133 6.02 2.85 9.25
C LEU A 133 7.40 3.38 8.85
N GLY A 134 7.47 4.23 7.82
CA GLY A 134 8.71 4.91 7.43
C GLY A 134 9.29 5.72 8.58
N LEU A 135 8.47 6.55 9.22
CA LEU A 135 8.84 7.30 10.42
C LEU A 135 9.34 6.40 11.55
N PHE A 136 8.62 5.31 11.84
CA PHE A 136 9.03 4.36 12.87
C PHE A 136 10.38 3.71 12.56
N ILE A 137 10.61 3.27 11.31
CA ILE A 137 11.86 2.66 10.88
C ILE A 137 13.01 3.65 10.97
N VAL A 138 12.82 4.90 10.51
CA VAL A 138 13.83 5.96 10.59
C VAL A 138 14.19 6.25 12.05
N VAL A 139 13.20 6.38 12.93
CA VAL A 139 13.42 6.61 14.36
C VAL A 139 14.15 5.43 15.00
N ALA A 140 13.78 4.19 14.67
CA ALA A 140 14.44 2.99 15.19
C ALA A 140 15.91 2.91 14.75
N VAL A 141 16.20 3.17 13.47
CA VAL A 141 17.57 3.21 12.93
C VAL A 141 18.38 4.32 13.62
N TYR A 142 17.80 5.51 13.80
CA TYR A 142 18.45 6.61 14.50
C TYR A 142 18.83 6.25 15.93
N ILE A 143 17.93 5.63 16.71
CA ILE A 143 18.21 5.19 18.08
C ILE A 143 19.37 4.19 18.12
N ILE A 144 19.42 3.23 17.18
CA ILE A 144 20.50 2.25 17.09
C ILE A 144 21.85 2.94 16.83
N ILE A 145 21.89 3.91 15.90
CA ILE A 145 23.11 4.66 15.58
C ILE A 145 23.60 5.42 16.81
N VAL A 146 22.72 6.17 17.48
CA VAL A 146 23.07 6.93 18.69
C VAL A 146 23.56 6.01 19.81
N PHE A 147 22.96 4.83 19.97
CA PHE A 147 23.42 3.84 20.93
C PHE A 147 24.83 3.34 20.62
N ILE A 148 25.11 2.97 19.37
CA ILE A 148 26.44 2.53 18.93
C ILE A 148 27.48 3.63 19.15
N GLU A 149 27.16 4.86 18.76
CA GLU A 149 28.03 6.02 18.96
C GLU A 149 28.33 6.26 20.44
N SER A 150 27.30 6.18 21.30
CA SER A 150 27.45 6.34 22.74
C SER A 150 28.36 5.28 23.35
N VAL A 151 28.25 4.01 22.91
CA VAL A 151 29.13 2.92 23.35
C VAL A 151 30.56 3.15 22.90
N ILE A 152 30.78 3.56 21.65
CA ILE A 152 32.11 3.85 21.11
C ILE A 152 32.76 5.00 21.89
N LEU A 153 32.06 6.12 22.05
CA LEU A 153 32.57 7.29 22.77
C LEU A 153 32.83 6.98 24.24
N GLY A 154 31.94 6.22 24.90
CA GLY A 154 32.16 5.77 26.28
C GLY A 154 33.39 4.88 26.43
N THR A 155 33.61 3.99 25.46
CA THR A 155 34.79 3.11 25.44
C THR A 155 36.07 3.92 25.18
N LEU A 156 36.05 4.87 24.26
CA LEU A 156 37.20 5.74 23.97
C LEU A 156 37.55 6.65 25.15
N MET A 157 36.55 7.22 25.83
CA MET A 157 36.77 8.06 27.01
C MET A 157 37.32 7.25 28.19
N SER A 158 36.81 6.04 28.44
CA SER A 158 37.34 5.18 29.50
C SER A 158 38.76 4.69 29.23
N LEU A 159 39.11 4.39 27.98
CA LEU A 159 40.48 4.07 27.59
C LEU A 159 41.43 5.25 27.76
N LYS A 160 40.99 6.48 27.44
CA LYS A 160 41.79 7.70 27.64
C LYS A 160 42.11 7.95 29.11
N ILE A 161 41.11 7.81 29.99
CA ILE A 161 41.29 7.94 31.45
C ILE A 161 42.30 6.90 31.95
N SER A 162 42.26 5.67 31.45
CA SER A 162 43.21 4.62 31.84
C SER A 162 44.67 4.87 31.41
N ILE A 163 44.88 5.67 30.35
CA ILE A 163 46.22 6.05 29.88
C ILE A 163 46.75 7.24 30.70
N ASP A 164 45.90 8.20 31.04
CA ASP A 164 46.31 9.39 31.82
C ASP A 164 46.61 9.05 33.31
N GLU A 165 46.16 7.91 33.83
CA GLU A 165 46.45 7.42 35.19
C GLU A 165 47.75 6.59 35.32
N LYS A 166 48.50 6.37 34.23
CA LYS A 166 49.79 5.63 34.23
C LYS A 166 50.98 6.54 33.99
#